data_AF-A0A328TRK6-F1
#
_entry.id   AF-A0A328TRK6-F1
#
_cell.length_a   1.000
_cell.length_b   1.000
_cell.length_c   1.000
_cell.angle_alpha   90.00
_cell.angle_beta   90.00
_cell.angle_gamma   90.00
#
_symmetry.space_group_name_H-M   'P 1'
#
loop_
_entity.id
_entity.type
_entity.pdbx_description
1 polymer ?
#
loop_
_entity_poly.entity_id
_entity_poly.type
_entity_poly.pdbx_seq_one_letter_code
_entity_poly.pdbx_strand_id
1 'polypeptide(L)' 'MIKQPIISRKALTVTGDSRTMTLGDEVKRIEQPARLDIKKENWKPTIR' A
#
# COMPACT_ATOMS: atom_id res chain seq x y z
N MET A 1 2.83 8.38 -17.14
CA MET A 1 2.69 7.00 -16.60
C MET A 1 2.42 7.08 -15.10
N ILE A 2 1.67 6.17 -14.47
CA ILE A 2 1.36 6.26 -13.03
C ILE A 2 2.35 5.38 -12.24
N LYS A 3 3.03 5.96 -11.24
CA LYS A 3 3.78 5.19 -10.24
C LYS A 3 2.80 4.62 -9.24
N GLN A 4 2.97 3.33 -8.94
CA GLN A 4 2.17 2.61 -7.95
C GLN A 4 2.37 3.22 -6.55
N PRO A 5 1.34 3.15 -5.68
CA PRO A 5 1.48 3.57 -4.30
C PRO A 5 2.43 2.65 -3.54
N ILE A 6 3.07 3.20 -2.51
CA ILE A 6 3.85 2.40 -1.55
C ILE A 6 2.96 2.10 -0.37
N ILE A 7 2.72 0.81 -0.12
CA ILE A 7 1.85 0.32 0.94
C ILE A 7 2.70 -0.42 1.96
N SER A 8 2.65 0.03 3.22
CA SER A 8 3.20 -0.71 4.35
C SER A 8 2.14 -1.65 4.90
N ARG A 9 2.59 -2.82 5.38
CA ARG A 9 1.75 -3.85 5.98
C ARG A 9 2.31 -4.19 7.35
N LYS A 10 1.44 -4.22 8.35
CA LYS A 10 1.81 -4.65 9.70
C LYS A 10 0.83 -5.72 10.16
N ALA A 11 1.33 -6.94 10.26
CA ALA A 11 0.59 -8.03 10.88
C ALA A 11 0.51 -7.79 12.39
N LEU A 12 -0.68 -7.99 12.95
CA LEU A 12 -0.96 -7.90 14.38
C LEU A 12 -1.56 -9.24 14.82
N THR A 13 -0.85 -9.94 15.71
CA THR A 13 -1.26 -11.29 16.10
C THR A 13 -2.59 -11.31 16.85
N VAL A 14 -2.83 -10.32 17.72
CA VAL A 14 -4.06 -10.15 18.50
C VAL A 14 -4.35 -8.65 18.67
N THR A 15 -5.59 -8.23 18.40
CA THR A 15 -6.09 -6.86 18.62
C THR A 15 -7.46 -6.91 19.30
N GLY A 16 -7.77 -5.98 20.20
CA GLY A 16 -9.05 -6.02 20.93
C GLY A 16 -9.08 -5.18 22.19
N ASP A 17 -10.24 -5.15 22.83
CA ASP A 17 -10.49 -4.51 24.12
C ASP A 17 -11.04 -5.51 25.15
N SER A 18 -11.55 -5.02 26.28
CA SER A 18 -12.07 -5.89 27.36
C SER A 18 -13.32 -6.69 26.99
N ARG A 19 -13.95 -6.41 25.85
CA ARG A 19 -15.19 -7.04 25.40
C ARG A 19 -15.04 -7.80 24.08
N THR A 20 -14.03 -7.49 23.29
CA THR A 20 -13.86 -8.03 21.94
C THR A 20 -12.40 -8.33 21.62
N MET A 21 -12.15 -9.42 20.89
CA MET A 21 -10.81 -9.83 20.46
C MET A 21 -10.85 -10.31 19.01
N THR A 22 -9.86 -9.88 18.22
CA THR A 22 -9.61 -10.27 16.83
C THR A 22 -8.23 -10.89 16.73
N LEU A 23 -8.12 -12.03 16.05
CA LEU A 23 -6.88 -12.77 15.84
C LEU A 23 -6.42 -12.63 14.39
N GLY A 24 -5.10 -12.54 14.18
CA GLY A 24 -4.53 -12.47 12.83
C GLY A 24 -4.91 -11.21 12.06
N ASP A 25 -5.00 -10.08 12.77
CA ASP A 25 -5.33 -8.78 12.20
C ASP A 25 -4.16 -8.21 11.37
N GLU A 26 -4.45 -7.31 10.44
CA GLU A 26 -3.44 -6.68 9.59
C GLU A 26 -3.81 -5.22 9.31
N VAL A 27 -2.90 -4.32 9.66
CA VAL A 27 -3.04 -2.90 9.32
C VAL A 27 -2.25 -2.61 8.04
N LYS A 28 -2.94 -2.03 7.06
CA LYS A 28 -2.37 -1.56 5.80
C LYS A 28 -2.38 -0.03 5.78
N ARG A 29 -1.24 0.59 5.45
CA ARG A 29 -1.14 2.05 5.31
C ARG A 29 -0.53 2.43 3.98
N ILE A 30 -1.11 3.45 3.34
CA ILE A 30 -0.52 4.09 2.17
C ILE A 30 0.53 5.08 2.69
N GLU A 31 1.80 4.71 2.57
CA GLU A 31 2.91 5.61 2.91
C GLU A 31 3.11 6.66 1.83
N GLN A 32 2.92 6.27 0.56
CA GLN A 32 2.95 7.19 -0.58
C GLN A 32 1.80 6.86 -1.53
N PRO A 33 0.95 7.84 -1.88
CA PRO A 33 -0.12 7.62 -2.83
C PRO A 33 0.43 7.38 -4.25
N ALA A 34 -0.44 6.82 -5.10
CA ALA A 34 -0.15 6.74 -6.52
C ALA A 34 0.08 8.16 -7.07
N ARG A 35 1.10 8.33 -7.91
CA ARG A 35 1.44 9.63 -8.49
C ARG A 35 1.77 9.50 -9.96
N LEU A 36 1.47 10.56 -10.71
CA LEU A 36 1.94 10.67 -12.08
C LEU A 36 3.47 10.76 -12.08
N ASP A 37 4.11 9.92 -12.88
CA ASP A 37 5.52 10.06 -13.20
C ASP A 37 5.68 11.20 -14.20
N ILE A 38 6.31 12.28 -13.73
CA ILE A 38 6.53 13.50 -14.51
C ILE A 38 7.70 13.31 -15.48
N LYS A 39 8.65 12.41 -15.16
CA LYS A 39 9.83 12.15 -16.00
C LYS A 39 9.48 11.16 -17.11
N LYS A 40 9.31 11.68 -18.33
CA LYS A 40 8.95 10.88 -19.51
C LYS A 40 10.00 9.82 -19.86
N GLU A 41 11.27 10.02 -19.51
CA GLU A 41 12.35 9.03 -19.70
C GLU A 41 12.06 7.68 -19.00
N ASN A 42 11.33 7.70 -17.87
CA ASN A 42 10.97 6.50 -17.12
C ASN A 42 9.76 5.77 -17.70
N TRP A 43 9.13 6.32 -18.73
CA TRP A 43 7.91 5.77 -19.28
C TRP A 43 8.26 4.61 -20.21
N LYS A 44 7.75 3.42 -19.88
CA LYS A 44 7.81 2.28 -20.80
C LYS A 44 6.97 2.57 -22.07
N PRO A 45 7.53 2.42 -23.27
CA PRO A 45 6.78 2.58 -24.50
C PRO A 45 5.69 1.52 -24.58
N THR A 46 4.51 1.90 -25.08
CA THR A 46 3.46 0.94 -25.43
C THR A 46 3.77 0.42 -26.83
N ILE A 47 4.65 -0.59 -26.92
CA ILE A 47 4.93 -1.27 -28.19
C ILE A 47 3.79 -2.26 -28.42
N ARG A 48 3.17 -2.23 -29.60
CA ARG A 48 2.16 -3.19 -30.06
C ARG A 48 2.79 -4.20 -31.00
#